data_AF-A0A814CAJ9-F1
#
_entry.id   AF-A0A814CAJ9-F1
#
_cell.length_a   1.000
_cell.length_b   1.000
_cell.length_c   1.000
_cell.angle_alpha   90.00
_cell.angle_beta   90.00
_cell.angle_gamma   90.00
#
_symmetry.space_group_name_H-M   'P 1'
#
loop_
_entity.id
_entity.type
_entity.pdbx_description
1 polymer ?
#
loop_
_entity_poly.entity_id
_entity_poly.type
_entity_poly.pdbx_seq_one_letter_code
_entity_poly.pdbx_strand_id
1 'polypeptide(L)'
;MISDVPLRAYYVPPDQDSFVCSGINGSGMTKCSEIPKLRQGNVTCELDHDGYSATHRPTNGCINWNQYYRFCNTSDKNPFAGSISFDNIGLAWVVIFQIISLESWVNIMYYIQDAHSFWDWIYFVCLIVIGSFFMINLCLVVIATQFSETKKRETERMLLERRRYSRSNSTLASSEEPGSCWEETIKYLERLCRKAHKRFMRFYKHYQQRRKKVNVLYLYF
;
A
#
# COMPACT_ATOMS: atom_id res chain seq x y z
N MET A 1 -8.16 53.68 14.89
CA MET A 1 -9.28 53.01 14.22
C MET A 1 -9.44 51.66 14.89
N ILE A 2 -10.63 51.36 15.41
CA ILE A 2 -10.97 49.96 15.71
C ILE A 2 -10.91 49.30 14.34
N SER A 3 -9.88 48.50 14.08
CA SER A 3 -9.84 47.72 12.85
C SER A 3 -11.09 46.83 12.89
N ASP A 4 -11.96 46.97 11.90
CA ASP A 4 -13.12 46.08 11.71
C ASP A 4 -12.58 44.70 11.34
N VAL A 5 -12.03 44.00 12.34
CA VAL A 5 -11.59 42.61 12.20
C VAL A 5 -12.87 41.79 12.10
N PRO A 6 -13.13 41.10 10.97
CA PRO A 6 -14.32 40.28 10.83
C PRO A 6 -14.21 39.09 11.79
N LEU A 7 -14.83 39.21 12.95
CA LEU A 7 -14.85 38.15 13.96
C LEU A 7 -15.82 37.06 13.53
N ARG A 8 -15.34 35.81 13.61
CA ARG A 8 -16.15 34.61 13.39
C ARG A 8 -16.67 34.09 14.73
N ALA A 9 -17.77 33.33 14.70
CA ALA A 9 -18.32 32.70 15.90
C ALA A 9 -17.36 31.67 16.54
N TYR A 10 -16.42 31.13 15.76
CA TYR A 10 -15.40 30.17 16.20
C TYR A 10 -14.04 30.53 15.60
N TYR A 11 -12.98 30.09 16.27
CA TYR A 11 -11.61 30.32 15.82
C TYR A 11 -11.28 29.47 14.59
N VAL A 12 -10.66 30.09 13.57
CA VAL A 12 -10.14 29.40 12.39
C VAL A 12 -8.69 29.86 12.20
N PRO A 13 -7.71 28.95 12.18
CA PRO A 13 -6.32 29.30 11.95
C PRO A 13 -6.13 29.81 10.51
N PRO A 14 -5.12 30.65 10.24
CA PRO A 14 -4.86 31.15 8.89
C PRO A 14 -4.39 30.06 7.93
N ASP A 15 -3.67 29.06 8.44
CA ASP A 15 -3.02 28.01 7.65
C ASP A 15 -3.83 26.69 7.59
N GLN A 16 -5.01 26.65 8.21
CA GLN A 16 -5.83 25.44 8.32
C GLN A 16 -7.31 25.75 8.14
N ASP A 17 -8.04 24.81 7.56
CA ASP A 17 -9.49 24.97 7.31
C ASP A 17 -10.35 24.86 8.58
N SER A 18 -9.82 24.27 9.65
CA SER A 18 -10.56 24.01 10.89
C SER A 18 -9.63 23.90 12.08
N PHE A 19 -10.04 24.45 13.23
CA PHE A 19 -9.42 24.22 14.53
C PHE A 19 -10.26 23.23 15.32
N VAL A 20 -9.68 22.09 15.66
CA VAL A 20 -10.33 21.07 16.49
C VAL A 20 -9.75 21.18 17.89
N CYS A 21 -10.63 21.23 18.88
CA CYS A 21 -10.25 21.34 20.28
C CYS A 21 -10.75 20.13 21.07
N SER A 22 -10.05 19.85 22.17
CA SER A 22 -10.54 18.92 23.18
C SER A 22 -11.28 19.67 24.28
N GLY A 23 -12.32 19.04 24.83
CA GLY A 23 -13.06 19.55 25.99
C GLY A 23 -12.17 19.77 27.22
N ILE A 24 -12.69 20.50 28.21
CA ILE A 24 -11.93 20.92 29.42
C ILE A 24 -11.33 19.71 30.16
N ASN A 25 -12.07 18.59 30.24
CA ASN A 25 -11.62 17.35 30.88
C ASN A 25 -11.16 16.28 29.87
N GLY A 26 -11.09 16.60 28.59
CA GLY A 26 -10.65 15.67 27.56
C GLY A 26 -9.14 15.46 27.58
N SER A 27 -8.66 14.33 27.07
CA SER A 27 -7.23 14.02 26.90
C SER A 27 -6.66 14.45 25.56
N GLY A 28 -7.43 15.16 24.73
CA GLY A 28 -7.00 15.56 23.40
C GLY A 28 -5.90 16.61 23.48
N MET A 29 -5.05 16.62 22.46
CA MET A 29 -3.80 17.38 22.45
C MET A 29 -4.01 18.89 22.37
N THR A 30 -5.06 19.34 21.67
CA THR A 30 -5.26 20.76 21.38
C THR A 30 -6.30 21.37 22.31
N LYS A 31 -5.92 22.42 23.03
CA LYS A 31 -6.81 23.14 23.97
C LYS A 31 -7.09 24.57 23.51
N CYS A 32 -8.28 25.09 23.83
CA CYS A 32 -8.62 26.49 23.56
C CYS A 32 -7.70 27.49 24.28
N SER A 33 -7.05 27.08 25.37
CA SER A 33 -6.05 27.89 26.07
C SER A 33 -4.76 28.12 25.28
N GLU A 34 -4.49 27.29 24.27
CA GLU A 34 -3.27 27.33 23.46
C GLU A 34 -3.45 28.16 22.18
N ILE A 35 -4.64 28.74 21.97
CA ILE A 35 -4.91 29.60 20.82
C ILE A 35 -3.95 30.80 20.86
N PRO A 36 -3.16 31.03 19.79
CA PRO A 36 -2.18 32.10 19.76
C PRO A 36 -2.86 33.47 19.84
N LYS A 37 -2.19 34.44 20.47
CA LYS A 37 -2.64 35.83 20.50
C LYS A 37 -2.79 36.36 19.07
N LEU A 38 -3.81 37.20 18.85
CA LEU A 38 -4.05 37.83 17.56
C LEU A 38 -2.84 38.68 17.13
N ARG A 39 -2.40 38.53 15.89
CA ARG A 39 -1.34 39.36 15.30
C ARG A 39 -1.92 40.24 14.20
N GLN A 40 -1.68 41.55 14.28
CA GLN A 40 -2.03 42.52 13.24
C GLN A 40 -0.72 43.08 12.67
N GLY A 41 -0.31 42.58 11.50
CA GLY A 41 1.02 42.86 10.94
C GLY A 41 2.13 42.36 11.87
N ASN A 42 3.05 43.25 12.24
CA ASN A 42 4.16 42.92 13.15
C ASN A 42 3.82 43.07 14.65
N VAL A 43 2.60 43.51 14.99
CA VAL A 43 2.20 43.75 16.38
C VAL A 43 1.36 42.57 16.90
N THR A 44 1.74 42.06 18.07
CA THR A 44 0.93 41.09 18.83
C THR A 44 -0.06 41.86 19.70
N CYS A 45 -1.34 41.59 19.55
CA CYS A 45 -2.37 42.20 20.38
C CYS A 45 -2.37 41.55 21.76
N GLU A 46 -2.31 42.36 22.81
CA GLU A 46 -2.27 41.89 24.20
C GLU A 46 -3.42 42.43 25.05
N LEU A 47 -4.09 43.49 24.60
CA LEU A 47 -5.12 44.18 25.36
C LEU A 47 -6.45 43.41 25.30
N ASP A 48 -7.23 43.47 26.37
CA ASP A 48 -8.65 43.17 26.36
C ASP A 48 -9.48 44.41 26.02
N HIS A 49 -10.79 44.23 25.89
CA HIS A 49 -11.71 45.31 25.55
C HIS A 49 -11.65 46.48 26.55
N ASP A 50 -11.58 46.16 27.83
CA ASP A 50 -11.61 47.16 28.91
C ASP A 50 -10.26 47.88 29.03
N GLY A 51 -9.15 47.14 28.90
CA GLY A 51 -7.80 47.71 28.84
C GLY A 51 -7.57 48.61 27.63
N TYR A 52 -8.16 48.29 26.48
CA TYR A 52 -8.13 49.16 25.30
C TYR A 52 -8.90 50.48 25.52
N SER A 53 -10.01 50.42 26.25
CA SER A 53 -10.83 51.60 26.59
C SER A 53 -10.15 52.47 27.65
N ALA A 54 -9.55 51.87 28.68
CA ALA A 54 -8.85 52.58 29.76
C ALA A 54 -7.60 53.34 29.26
N THR A 55 -6.90 52.79 28.26
CA THR A 55 -5.67 53.38 27.70
C THR A 55 -5.92 54.47 26.65
N HIS A 56 -7.16 54.95 26.48
CA HIS A 56 -7.53 55.99 25.51
C HIS A 56 -7.09 55.67 24.08
N ARG A 57 -7.43 54.48 23.57
CA ARG A 57 -7.16 54.05 22.18
C ARG A 57 -5.68 54.27 21.78
N PRO A 58 -4.76 53.53 22.40
CA PRO A 58 -3.33 53.66 22.14
C PRO A 58 -3.06 53.60 20.64
N THR A 59 -2.26 54.53 20.13
CA THR A 59 -1.88 54.60 18.70
C THR A 59 -1.27 53.29 18.19
N ASN A 60 -0.65 52.50 19.08
CA ASN A 60 0.04 51.24 18.77
C ASN A 60 -0.50 50.01 19.52
N GLY A 61 -1.72 50.06 20.07
CA GLY A 61 -2.33 48.93 20.78
C GLY A 61 -3.54 48.35 20.04
N CYS A 62 -3.72 47.03 20.11
CA CYS A 62 -4.86 46.34 19.55
C CYS A 62 -5.44 45.33 20.54
N ILE A 63 -6.74 45.06 20.41
CA ILE A 63 -7.47 44.09 21.23
C ILE A 63 -7.16 42.68 20.74
N ASN A 64 -6.78 41.80 21.66
CA ASN A 64 -6.62 40.38 21.40
C ASN A 64 -7.97 39.67 21.37
N TRP A 65 -8.66 39.69 20.23
CA TRP A 65 -9.96 39.00 20.13
C TRP A 65 -9.87 37.47 20.31
N ASN A 66 -8.71 36.87 20.02
CA ASN A 66 -8.53 35.42 20.16
C ASN A 66 -8.70 34.94 21.61
N GLN A 67 -8.50 35.83 22.59
CA GLN A 67 -8.65 35.49 24.01
C GLN A 67 -10.07 35.10 24.41
N TYR A 68 -11.09 35.40 23.59
CA TYR A 68 -12.48 35.10 23.88
C TYR A 68 -12.92 33.72 23.37
N TYR A 69 -12.12 33.05 22.54
CA TYR A 69 -12.37 31.67 22.09
C TYR A 69 -11.95 30.66 23.16
N ARG A 70 -12.69 30.57 24.27
CA ARG A 70 -12.33 29.74 25.43
C ARG A 70 -13.11 28.44 25.55
N PHE A 71 -14.26 28.35 24.89
CA PHE A 71 -15.17 27.22 25.01
C PHE A 71 -15.02 26.28 23.82
N CYS A 72 -14.72 25.02 24.11
CA CYS A 72 -14.72 23.96 23.12
C CYS A 72 -16.11 23.31 23.05
N ASN A 73 -16.87 23.60 22.00
CA ASN A 73 -18.20 23.05 21.75
C ASN A 73 -18.24 22.40 20.37
N THR A 74 -19.17 21.46 20.20
CA THR A 74 -19.45 20.84 18.91
C THR A 74 -19.97 21.87 17.92
N SER A 75 -19.45 21.83 16.68
CA SER A 75 -19.88 22.69 15.58
C SER A 75 -20.81 21.93 14.65
N ASP A 76 -21.61 22.66 13.85
CA ASP A 76 -22.48 22.08 12.82
C ASP A 76 -21.70 21.57 11.59
N LYS A 77 -20.43 21.98 11.45
CA LYS A 77 -19.58 21.63 10.29
C LYS A 77 -18.40 20.77 10.72
N ASN A 78 -18.29 19.59 10.09
CA ASN A 78 -17.14 18.70 10.25
C ASN A 78 -15.95 19.14 9.36
N PRO A 79 -14.71 18.75 9.72
CA PRO A 79 -13.53 18.98 8.88
C PRO A 79 -13.68 18.45 7.45
N PHE A 80 -12.84 18.94 6.52
CA PHE A 80 -12.89 18.60 5.09
C PHE A 80 -14.27 18.83 4.46
N ALA A 81 -14.86 20.00 4.71
CA ALA A 81 -16.18 20.37 4.18
C ALA A 81 -17.31 19.37 4.54
N GLY A 82 -17.21 18.69 5.69
CA GLY A 82 -18.22 17.75 6.15
C GLY A 82 -18.00 16.29 5.73
N SER A 83 -16.96 15.99 4.96
CA SER A 83 -16.76 14.65 4.39
C SER A 83 -16.12 13.65 5.36
N ILE A 84 -15.45 14.12 6.41
CA ILE A 84 -14.81 13.26 7.42
C ILE A 84 -15.57 13.40 8.74
N SER A 85 -16.41 12.40 9.03
CA SER A 85 -17.18 12.34 10.28
C SER A 85 -17.45 10.90 10.70
N PHE A 86 -17.63 10.71 12.00
CA PHE A 86 -17.99 9.42 12.61
C PHE A 86 -19.43 9.41 13.16
N ASP A 87 -20.22 10.44 12.82
CA ASP A 87 -21.60 10.60 13.30
C ASP A 87 -22.55 9.54 12.71
N ASN A 88 -22.21 9.04 11.51
CA ASN A 88 -22.99 8.06 10.77
C ASN A 88 -22.13 6.87 10.38
N ILE A 89 -22.70 5.66 10.44
CA ILE A 89 -21.97 4.42 10.11
C ILE A 89 -21.43 4.41 8.67
N GLY A 90 -22.19 4.96 7.70
CA GLY A 90 -21.76 5.03 6.30
C GLY A 90 -20.56 5.95 6.08
N LEU A 91 -20.55 7.12 6.74
CA LEU A 91 -19.42 8.06 6.67
C LEU A 91 -18.20 7.48 7.40
N ALA A 92 -18.41 6.82 8.54
CA ALA A 92 -17.35 6.11 9.24
C ALA A 92 -16.69 5.04 8.35
N TRP A 93 -17.45 4.29 7.55
CA TRP A 93 -16.88 3.33 6.60
C TRP A 93 -16.05 3.99 5.49
N VAL A 94 -16.53 5.13 4.95
CA VAL A 94 -15.74 5.90 3.96
C VAL A 94 -14.41 6.34 4.57
N VAL A 95 -14.43 6.84 5.81
CA VAL A 95 -13.21 7.24 6.53
C VAL A 95 -12.29 6.04 6.78
N ILE A 96 -12.82 4.89 7.18
CA ILE A 96 -12.01 3.66 7.37
C ILE A 96 -11.36 3.23 6.04
N PHE A 97 -12.10 3.25 4.93
CA PHE A 97 -11.56 2.94 3.62
C PHE A 97 -10.43 3.89 3.22
N GLN A 98 -10.61 5.21 3.47
CA GLN A 98 -9.61 6.25 3.25
C GLN A 98 -8.34 6.02 4.09
N ILE A 99 -8.49 5.58 5.34
CA ILE A 99 -7.33 5.28 6.21
C ILE A 99 -6.56 4.07 5.68
N ILE A 100 -7.27 3.01 5.25
CA ILE A 100 -6.64 1.78 4.73
C ILE A 100 -5.94 2.03 3.38
N SER A 101 -6.43 2.97 2.56
CA SER A 101 -5.79 3.34 1.29
C SER A 101 -4.49 4.14 1.47
N LEU A 102 -4.11 4.47 2.72
CA LEU A 102 -2.93 5.28 3.07
C LEU A 102 -2.95 6.70 2.50
N GLU A 103 -4.10 7.21 2.12
CA GLU A 103 -4.24 8.57 1.60
C GLU A 103 -4.83 9.48 2.68
N SER A 104 -4.10 10.56 3.01
CA SER A 104 -4.53 11.57 4.00
C SER A 104 -4.84 11.03 5.41
N TRP A 105 -4.46 9.78 5.72
CA TRP A 105 -4.71 9.14 7.02
C TRP A 105 -4.03 9.86 8.19
N VAL A 106 -2.85 10.44 7.95
CA VAL A 106 -2.08 11.17 8.97
C VAL A 106 -2.84 12.42 9.42
N ASN A 107 -3.42 13.17 8.48
CA ASN A 107 -4.20 14.37 8.79
C ASN A 107 -5.46 14.01 9.59
N ILE A 108 -6.15 12.94 9.21
CA ILE A 108 -7.33 12.43 9.94
C ILE A 108 -6.94 12.03 11.37
N MET A 109 -5.82 11.30 11.52
CA MET A 109 -5.29 10.92 12.82
C MET A 109 -5.02 12.15 13.69
N TYR A 110 -4.35 13.18 13.15
CA TYR A 110 -4.08 14.41 13.90
C TYR A 110 -5.36 15.10 14.38
N TYR A 111 -6.39 15.20 13.54
CA TYR A 111 -7.68 15.77 13.96
C TYR A 111 -8.32 14.97 15.10
N ILE A 112 -8.23 13.64 15.09
CA ILE A 112 -8.75 12.81 16.18
C ILE A 112 -7.92 12.97 17.45
N GLN A 113 -6.59 13.01 17.33
CA GLN A 113 -5.70 13.20 18.47
C GLN A 113 -5.91 14.55 19.17
N ASP A 114 -6.15 15.59 18.39
CA ASP A 114 -6.46 16.93 18.90
C ASP A 114 -7.74 16.95 19.74
N ALA A 115 -8.76 16.18 19.34
CA ALA A 115 -10.05 16.10 20.04
C ALA A 115 -10.03 15.13 21.24
N HIS A 116 -9.46 13.93 21.06
CA HIS A 116 -9.69 12.78 21.91
C HIS A 116 -8.47 12.38 22.75
N SER A 117 -7.38 11.90 22.14
CA SER A 117 -6.17 11.52 22.89
C SER A 117 -4.91 11.40 22.03
N PHE A 118 -3.74 11.63 22.64
CA PHE A 118 -2.46 11.35 21.99
C PHE A 118 -2.31 9.87 21.59
N TRP A 119 -2.83 8.94 22.40
CA TRP A 119 -2.63 7.48 22.22
C TRP A 119 -3.38 6.87 21.03
N ASP A 120 -4.21 7.65 20.34
CA ASP A 120 -5.03 7.18 19.22
C ASP A 120 -4.18 6.71 18.02
N TRP A 121 -2.91 7.14 17.91
CA TRP A 121 -2.02 6.68 16.83
C TRP A 121 -1.83 5.15 16.81
N ILE A 122 -1.85 4.49 17.97
CA ILE A 122 -1.70 3.03 18.08
C ILE A 122 -2.89 2.34 17.40
N TYR A 123 -4.10 2.85 17.63
CA TYR A 123 -5.32 2.35 16.99
C TYR A 123 -5.23 2.46 15.46
N PHE A 124 -4.78 3.61 14.96
CA PHE A 124 -4.61 3.84 13.52
C PHE A 124 -3.58 2.89 12.89
N VAL A 125 -2.42 2.71 13.53
CA VAL A 125 -1.38 1.78 13.03
C VAL A 125 -1.90 0.35 12.99
N CYS A 126 -2.55 -0.13 14.05
CA CYS A 126 -3.16 -1.45 14.08
C CYS A 126 -4.22 -1.62 12.98
N LEU A 127 -5.08 -0.62 12.78
CA LEU A 127 -6.12 -0.62 11.74
C LEU A 127 -5.50 -0.67 10.34
N ILE A 128 -4.44 0.10 10.09
CA ILE A 128 -3.73 0.11 8.80
C ILE A 128 -3.09 -1.26 8.54
N VAL A 129 -2.39 -1.83 9.51
CA VAL A 129 -1.70 -3.13 9.34
C VAL A 129 -2.72 -4.23 9.05
N ILE A 130 -3.76 -4.34 9.88
CA ILE A 130 -4.78 -5.37 9.76
C ILE A 130 -5.62 -5.15 8.48
N GLY A 131 -6.07 -3.92 8.24
CA GLY A 131 -6.88 -3.56 7.08
C GLY A 131 -6.15 -3.74 5.75
N SER A 132 -4.90 -3.29 5.67
CA SER A 132 -4.08 -3.45 4.46
C SER A 132 -3.77 -4.91 4.18
N PHE A 133 -3.52 -5.72 5.21
CA PHE A 133 -3.33 -7.17 5.05
C PHE A 133 -4.55 -7.81 4.39
N PHE A 134 -5.76 -7.49 4.86
CA PHE A 134 -6.98 -7.99 4.23
C PHE A 134 -7.17 -7.44 2.82
N MET A 135 -6.98 -6.14 2.58
CA MET A 135 -7.14 -5.55 1.25
C MET A 135 -6.19 -6.18 0.23
N ILE A 136 -4.91 -6.34 0.57
CA ILE A 136 -3.91 -6.97 -0.29
C ILE A 136 -4.31 -8.41 -0.58
N ASN A 137 -4.68 -9.19 0.44
CA ASN A 137 -5.06 -10.59 0.26
C ASN A 137 -6.32 -10.74 -0.60
N LEU A 138 -7.31 -9.87 -0.44
CA LEU A 138 -8.51 -9.86 -1.27
C LEU A 138 -8.16 -9.51 -2.73
N CYS A 139 -7.33 -8.50 -2.96
CA CYS A 139 -6.85 -8.16 -4.31
C CYS A 139 -6.06 -9.31 -4.94
N LEU A 140 -5.15 -9.95 -4.20
CA LEU A 140 -4.35 -11.07 -4.68
C LEU A 140 -5.21 -12.25 -5.13
N VAL A 141 -6.23 -12.61 -4.35
CA VAL A 141 -7.17 -13.68 -4.71
C VAL A 141 -7.89 -13.34 -6.01
N VAL A 142 -8.40 -12.11 -6.15
CA VAL A 142 -9.09 -11.67 -7.37
C VAL A 142 -8.15 -11.65 -8.58
N ILE A 143 -6.92 -11.15 -8.43
CA ILE A 143 -5.93 -11.14 -9.51
C ILE A 143 -5.58 -12.58 -9.92
N ALA A 144 -5.39 -13.48 -8.95
CA ALA A 144 -5.05 -14.88 -9.21
C ALA A 144 -6.18 -15.62 -9.95
N THR A 145 -7.43 -15.40 -9.55
CA THR A 145 -8.58 -16.01 -10.24
C THR A 145 -8.72 -15.47 -11.67
N GLN A 146 -8.62 -14.15 -11.85
CA GLN A 146 -8.67 -13.53 -13.19
C GLN A 146 -7.53 -13.98 -14.09
N PHE A 147 -6.32 -14.13 -13.54
CA PHE A 147 -5.18 -14.64 -14.29
C PHE A 147 -5.36 -16.10 -14.69
N SER A 148 -5.89 -16.94 -13.80
CA SER A 148 -6.21 -18.34 -14.09
C SER A 148 -7.28 -18.47 -15.18
N GLU A 149 -8.35 -17.68 -15.09
CA GLU A 149 -9.40 -17.65 -16.10
C GLU A 149 -8.88 -17.18 -17.47
N THR A 150 -8.07 -16.11 -17.47
CA THR A 150 -7.47 -15.58 -18.71
C THR A 150 -6.53 -16.61 -19.34
N LYS A 151 -5.64 -17.23 -18.55
CA LYS A 151 -4.76 -18.30 -19.04
C LYS A 151 -5.54 -19.49 -19.59
N LYS A 152 -6.62 -19.89 -18.95
CA LYS A 152 -7.49 -20.97 -19.44
C LYS A 152 -8.11 -20.61 -20.79
N ARG A 153 -8.66 -19.40 -20.92
CA ARG A 153 -9.25 -18.90 -22.18
C ARG A 153 -8.24 -18.84 -23.32
N GLU A 154 -7.02 -18.36 -23.05
CA GLU A 154 -5.95 -18.31 -24.06
C GLU A 154 -5.48 -19.71 -24.48
N THR A 155 -5.34 -20.62 -23.51
CA THR A 155 -4.93 -22.01 -23.79
C THR A 155 -5.98 -22.74 -24.64
N GLU A 156 -7.27 -22.57 -24.33
CA GLU A 156 -8.36 -23.15 -25.12
C GLU A 156 -8.38 -22.58 -26.56
N ARG A 157 -8.17 -21.27 -26.72
CA ARG A 157 -8.05 -20.64 -28.05
C ARG A 157 -6.89 -21.22 -28.85
N MET A 158 -5.71 -21.36 -28.23
CA MET A 158 -4.53 -21.95 -28.88
C MET A 158 -4.77 -23.40 -29.31
N LEU A 159 -5.45 -24.20 -28.48
CA LEU A 159 -5.79 -25.59 -28.81
C LEU A 159 -6.78 -25.67 -29.98
N LEU A 160 -7.76 -24.78 -30.04
CA LEU A 160 -8.72 -24.71 -31.16
C LEU A 160 -8.04 -24.30 -32.47
N GLU A 161 -7.11 -23.34 -32.43
CA GLU A 161 -6.29 -22.97 -33.61
C GLU A 161 -5.47 -24.15 -34.11
N ARG A 162 -4.80 -24.88 -33.21
CA ARG A 162 -4.06 -26.11 -33.58
C ARG A 162 -4.97 -27.15 -34.23
N ARG A 163 -6.18 -27.38 -33.71
CA ARG A 163 -7.16 -28.31 -34.30
C ARG A 163 -7.61 -27.86 -35.69
N ARG A 164 -7.86 -26.56 -35.90
CA ARG A 164 -8.24 -26.00 -37.22
C ARG A 164 -7.11 -26.16 -38.23
N TYR A 165 -5.86 -25.89 -37.84
CA TYR A 165 -4.69 -26.08 -38.69
C TYR A 165 -4.52 -27.56 -39.07
N SER A 166 -4.62 -28.47 -38.09
CA SER A 166 -4.57 -29.91 -38.33
C SER A 166 -5.65 -30.42 -39.29
N ARG A 167 -6.86 -29.82 -39.26
CA ARG A 167 -7.98 -30.23 -40.12
C ARG A 167 -7.94 -29.64 -41.53
N SER A 168 -7.14 -28.59 -41.75
CA SER A 168 -7.03 -27.90 -43.06
C SER A 168 -5.90 -28.45 -43.94
N ASN A 169 -4.93 -29.19 -43.38
CA ASN A 169 -3.89 -29.89 -44.14
C ASN A 169 -4.35 -31.31 -44.54
N SER A 170 -5.31 -31.39 -45.45
CA SER A 170 -5.78 -32.66 -46.04
C SER A 170 -4.91 -33.07 -47.24
N THR A 171 -3.68 -33.52 -46.97
CA THR A 171 -2.91 -34.40 -47.87
C THR A 171 -2.22 -35.46 -47.02
N LEU A 172 -2.50 -36.74 -47.35
CA LEU A 172 -2.15 -38.00 -46.68
C LEU A 172 -0.65 -38.28 -46.40
N ALA A 173 0.23 -37.28 -46.44
CA ALA A 173 1.67 -37.43 -46.21
C ALA A 173 2.19 -36.78 -44.92
N SER A 174 1.35 -36.14 -44.11
CA SER A 174 1.78 -35.50 -42.84
C SER A 174 1.32 -36.22 -41.57
N SER A 175 0.85 -37.47 -41.68
CA SER A 175 0.45 -38.32 -40.55
C SER A 175 1.64 -39.03 -39.90
N GLU A 176 2.71 -38.30 -39.64
CA GLU A 176 3.62 -38.62 -38.55
C GLU A 176 3.41 -37.52 -37.51
N GLU A 177 2.75 -37.87 -36.40
CA GLU A 177 2.72 -36.99 -35.24
C GLU A 177 4.16 -36.56 -34.94
N PRO A 178 4.46 -35.27 -34.74
CA PRO A 178 5.69 -34.94 -34.05
C PRO A 178 5.49 -35.50 -32.65
N GLY A 179 6.04 -36.69 -32.42
CA GLY A 179 6.30 -37.17 -31.07
C GLY A 179 6.86 -35.98 -30.30
N SER A 180 6.33 -35.73 -29.09
CA SER A 180 6.76 -34.60 -28.28
C SER A 180 8.29 -34.46 -28.37
N CYS A 181 8.85 -33.26 -28.49
CA CYS A 181 10.30 -33.03 -28.68
C CYS A 181 11.20 -33.92 -27.77
N TRP A 182 10.66 -34.31 -26.61
CA TRP A 182 11.19 -35.31 -25.69
C TRP A 182 11.36 -36.74 -26.25
N GLU A 183 10.45 -37.24 -27.09
CA GLU A 183 10.58 -38.56 -27.73
C GLU A 183 11.75 -38.64 -28.72
N GLU A 184 11.97 -37.59 -29.51
CA GLU A 184 13.13 -37.56 -30.42
C GLU A 184 14.44 -37.44 -29.65
N THR A 185 14.48 -36.60 -28.61
CA THR A 185 15.66 -36.45 -27.76
C THR A 185 15.98 -37.72 -26.99
N ILE A 186 14.97 -38.44 -26.48
CA ILE A 186 15.16 -39.76 -25.84
C ILE A 186 15.72 -40.78 -26.85
N LYS A 187 15.16 -40.86 -28.06
CA LYS A 187 15.67 -41.76 -29.12
C LYS A 187 17.11 -41.42 -29.52
N TYR A 188 17.50 -40.14 -29.53
CA TYR A 188 18.88 -39.72 -29.78
C TYR A 188 19.83 -40.13 -28.65
N LEU A 189 19.45 -39.87 -27.39
CA LEU A 189 20.20 -40.25 -26.20
C LEU A 189 20.40 -41.77 -26.12
N GLU A 190 19.38 -42.56 -26.46
CA GLU A 190 19.47 -44.02 -26.49
C GLU A 190 20.53 -44.52 -27.50
N ARG A 191 20.61 -43.89 -28.69
CA ARG A 191 21.66 -44.19 -29.68
C ARG A 191 23.04 -43.77 -29.17
N LEU A 192 23.13 -42.64 -28.50
CA LEU A 192 24.38 -42.11 -27.94
C LEU A 192 24.91 -43.01 -26.82
N CYS A 193 24.04 -43.41 -25.90
CA CYS A 193 24.31 -44.39 -24.84
C CYS A 193 24.73 -45.75 -25.41
N ARG A 194 24.02 -46.27 -26.43
CA ARG A 194 24.41 -47.54 -27.09
C ARG A 194 25.80 -47.46 -27.73
N LYS A 195 26.14 -46.34 -28.38
CA LYS A 195 27.47 -46.11 -28.96
C LYS A 195 28.55 -45.99 -27.88
N ALA A 196 28.28 -45.24 -26.82
CA ALA A 196 29.19 -45.07 -25.68
C ALA A 196 29.44 -46.41 -24.96
N HIS A 197 28.38 -47.17 -24.69
CA HIS A 197 28.45 -48.49 -24.07
C HIS A 197 29.28 -49.46 -24.92
N LYS A 198 29.06 -49.52 -26.25
CA LYS A 198 29.88 -50.36 -27.13
C LYS A 198 31.36 -49.96 -27.12
N ARG A 199 31.68 -48.66 -27.12
CA ARG A 199 33.08 -48.18 -27.02
C ARG A 199 33.71 -48.52 -25.67
N PHE A 200 32.97 -48.30 -24.58
CA PHE A 200 33.41 -48.62 -23.23
C PHE A 200 33.68 -50.11 -23.07
N MET A 201 32.79 -50.99 -23.55
CA MET A 201 32.99 -52.44 -23.47
C MET A 201 34.20 -52.92 -24.28
N ARG A 202 34.48 -52.32 -25.44
CA ARG A 202 35.70 -52.61 -26.21
C ARG A 202 36.96 -52.16 -25.47
N PHE A 203 36.93 -50.96 -24.91
CA PHE A 203 38.04 -50.43 -24.11
C PHE A 203 38.28 -51.28 -22.85
N TYR A 204 37.22 -51.63 -22.14
CA TYR A 204 37.26 -52.48 -20.96
C TYR A 204 37.81 -53.88 -21.27
N LYS A 205 37.37 -54.50 -22.39
CA LYS A 205 37.95 -55.78 -22.86
C LYS A 205 39.44 -55.65 -23.19
N HIS A 206 39.86 -54.60 -23.89
CA HIS A 206 41.29 -54.37 -24.18
C HIS A 206 42.11 -54.11 -22.91
N TYR A 207 41.57 -53.35 -21.97
CA TYR A 207 42.20 -53.10 -20.67
C TYR A 207 42.37 -54.41 -19.87
N GLN A 208 41.34 -55.25 -19.83
CA GLN A 208 41.39 -56.55 -19.16
C GLN A 208 42.41 -57.50 -19.82
N GLN A 209 42.52 -57.51 -21.16
CA GLN A 209 43.52 -58.28 -21.87
C GLN A 209 44.95 -57.81 -21.58
N ARG A 210 45.19 -56.50 -21.49
CA ARG A 210 46.49 -55.95 -21.08
C ARG A 210 46.81 -56.32 -19.62
N ARG A 211 45.84 -56.24 -18.71
CA ARG A 211 46.02 -56.60 -17.30
C ARG A 211 46.33 -58.09 -17.10
N LYS A 212 45.71 -58.98 -17.89
CA LYS A 212 46.05 -60.43 -17.89
C LYS A 212 47.48 -60.69 -18.38
N LYS A 213 47.94 -59.98 -19.41
CA LYS A 213 49.35 -60.09 -19.88
C LYS A 213 50.36 -59.59 -18.85
N VAL A 214 50.05 -58.50 -18.16
CA VAL A 214 50.91 -57.95 -17.09
C VAL A 214 50.97 -58.89 -15.89
N ASN A 215 49.84 -59.45 -15.43
CA ASN A 215 49.84 -60.43 -14.34
C ASN A 215 50.58 -61.74 -14.66
N VAL A 216 50.60 -62.17 -15.94
CA VAL A 216 51.42 -63.32 -16.37
C VAL A 216 52.91 -62.98 -16.35
N LEU A 217 53.30 -61.75 -16.69
CA LEU A 217 54.69 -61.27 -16.61
C LEU A 217 55.22 -61.19 -15.17
N TYR A 218 54.37 -60.87 -14.18
CA TYR A 218 54.73 -60.90 -12.75
C TYR A 218 54.84 -62.31 -12.15
N LEU A 219 54.46 -63.37 -12.88
CA LEU A 219 54.65 -64.77 -12.46
C LEU A 219 55.93 -65.40 -13.04
N TYR A 220 56.66 -64.67 -13.89
CA TYR A 220 57.93 -65.07 -14.51
C TYR A 220 59.14 -64.25 -13.99
N PHE A 221 58.92 -63.43 -12.95
CA PHE A 221 59.93 -62.80 -12.10
C PHE A 221 59.61 -63.18 -10.65
#